data_AF-A0A2V7W6I0-F1
#
_entry.id   AF-A0A2V7W6I0-F1
#
_cell.length_a   1.000
_cell.length_b   1.000
_cell.length_c   1.000
_cell.angle_alpha   90.00
_cell.angle_beta   90.00
_cell.angle_gamma   90.00
#
_symmetry.space_group_name_H-M   'P 1'
#
loop_
_entity.id
_entity.type
_entity.pdbx_description
1 polymer ?
#
loop_
_entity_poly.entity_id
_entity_poly.type
_entity_poly.pdbx_seq_one_letter_code
_entity_poly.pdbx_strand_id
1 'polypeptide(L)'
;MTLLVLAKVTVLFGSALAFALFAKRAASATRHAVLSGAQLAALALPLLALVVPPLSFLPARAARVAVRKHTAGPGHRNRADRPATIAQSAAVDLDRRLLDRRRVEARCVRACVRDRGTSPSLPLDAYAGTYTDTLYGDMNVKLENGKLALYFAGHEAADLEHWHYNTFRVRWRDRAYEDFDTLAAFSLDASGAVRRMEMKLNRDFVDGTRK
;
A
#
# COMPACT_ATOMS: atom_id res chain seq x y z
N MET A 1 19.62 31.35 -35.64
CA MET A 1 18.82 30.80 -34.50
C MET A 1 18.98 29.30 -34.28
N THR A 2 19.69 28.56 -35.13
CA THR A 2 19.92 27.10 -34.98
C THR A 2 21.13 26.75 -34.09
N LEU A 3 22.20 27.56 -34.11
CA LEU A 3 23.40 27.34 -33.27
C LEU A 3 23.13 27.50 -31.75
N LEU A 4 22.19 28.38 -31.37
CA LEU A 4 21.89 28.67 -29.96
C LEU A 4 21.12 27.53 -29.28
N VAL A 5 20.32 26.79 -30.06
CA VAL A 5 19.58 25.62 -29.58
C VAL A 5 20.53 24.45 -29.35
N LEU A 6 21.49 24.25 -30.27
CA LEU A 6 22.49 23.19 -30.14
C LEU A 6 23.38 23.40 -28.90
N ALA A 7 23.86 24.63 -28.67
CA ALA A 7 24.64 24.96 -27.48
C ALA A 7 23.88 24.73 -26.15
N LYS A 8 22.58 25.03 -26.10
CA LYS A 8 21.75 24.76 -24.92
C LYS A 8 21.59 23.27 -24.64
N VAL A 9 21.39 22.45 -25.68
CA VAL A 9 21.26 21.00 -25.53
C VAL A 9 22.58 20.37 -25.07
N THR A 10 23.73 20.85 -25.56
CA THR A 10 25.04 20.33 -25.13
C THR A 10 25.36 20.68 -23.67
N VAL A 11 25.02 21.91 -23.22
CA VAL A 11 25.20 22.32 -21.82
C VAL A 11 24.29 21.51 -20.88
N LEU A 12 23.05 21.22 -21.29
CA LEU A 12 22.12 20.40 -20.51
C LEU A 12 22.53 18.92 -20.45
N PHE A 13 23.10 18.38 -21.52
CA PHE A 13 23.60 17.00 -21.52
C PHE A 13 24.89 16.86 -20.70
N GLY A 14 25.77 17.87 -20.75
CA GLY A 14 26.98 17.93 -19.94
C GLY A 14 26.71 18.03 -18.44
N SER A 15 25.70 18.83 -18.03
CA SER A 15 25.33 18.96 -16.63
C SER A 15 24.69 17.69 -16.07
N ALA A 16 23.86 17.00 -16.86
CA ALA A 16 23.28 15.71 -16.47
C ALA A 16 24.35 14.62 -16.30
N LEU A 17 25.35 14.57 -17.19
CA LEU A 17 26.45 13.61 -17.10
C LEU A 17 27.37 13.90 -15.90
N ALA A 18 27.67 15.18 -15.63
CA ALA A 18 28.44 15.58 -14.45
C ALA A 18 27.69 15.24 -13.15
N PHE A 19 26.37 15.42 -13.12
CA PHE A 19 25.53 15.05 -11.97
C PHE A 19 25.50 13.53 -11.74
N ALA A 20 25.37 12.72 -12.80
CA ALA A 20 25.39 11.27 -12.70
C ALA A 20 26.75 10.73 -12.20
N LEU A 21 27.85 11.35 -12.62
CA LEU A 21 29.20 11.01 -12.15
C LEU A 21 29.44 11.46 -10.69
N PHE A 22 28.90 12.61 -10.28
CA PHE A 22 28.95 13.07 -8.90
C PHE A 22 28.13 12.15 -7.96
N ALA A 23 26.93 11.74 -8.38
CA ALA A 23 26.09 10.81 -7.64
C ALA A 23 26.75 9.44 -7.45
N LYS A 24 27.47 8.94 -8.46
CA LYS A 24 28.23 7.67 -8.35
C LYS A 24 29.42 7.75 -7.40
N ARG A 25 30.05 8.92 -7.26
CA ARG A 25 31.21 9.14 -6.38
C ARG A 25 30.82 9.43 -4.92
N ALA A 26 29.58 9.90 -4.67
CA ALA A 26 29.06 10.12 -3.32
C ALA A 26 28.60 8.84 -2.61
N ALA A 27 28.44 7.72 -3.33
CA ALA A 27 27.97 6.46 -2.77
C ALA A 27 29.03 5.66 -1.99
N SER A 28 30.30 6.09 -1.99
CA SER A 28 31.40 5.36 -1.32
C SER A 28 31.98 6.07 -0.09
N ALA A 29 31.38 7.17 0.39
CA ALA A 29 31.89 7.92 1.53
C ALA A 29 30.84 8.05 2.63
N THR A 30 30.97 7.15 3.60
CA THR A 30 30.86 7.41 5.03
C THR A 30 29.55 8.03 5.56
N ARG A 31 28.83 7.20 6.33
CA ARG A 31 27.84 7.59 7.34
C ARG A 31 28.33 8.86 8.08
N HIS A 32 27.44 9.79 8.41
CA HIS A 32 27.70 11.13 9.02
C HIS A 32 27.77 12.33 8.05
N ALA A 33 26.84 12.46 7.10
CA ALA A 33 26.60 13.75 6.42
C ALA A 33 25.14 14.00 5.99
N VAL A 34 24.17 13.25 6.52
CA VAL A 34 22.74 13.32 6.11
C VAL A 34 21.96 14.34 6.96
N LEU A 35 22.60 15.44 7.33
CA LEU A 35 21.98 16.54 8.08
C LEU A 35 22.47 17.90 7.57
N SER A 36 22.51 18.09 6.25
CA SER A 36 22.67 19.42 5.66
C SER A 36 22.27 19.56 4.18
N GLY A 37 21.59 18.57 3.59
CA GLY A 37 21.17 18.63 2.18
C GLY A 37 19.73 19.10 1.95
N ALA A 38 18.85 18.95 2.94
CA ALA A 38 17.42 19.22 2.77
C ALA A 38 17.04 20.70 2.86
N GLN A 39 17.96 21.59 3.23
CA GLN A 39 17.68 23.03 3.40
C GLN A 39 17.93 23.90 2.16
N LEU A 40 18.47 23.37 1.06
CA LEU A 40 18.79 24.14 -0.15
C LEU A 40 17.95 23.81 -1.39
N ALA A 41 16.81 23.12 -1.22
CA ALA A 41 15.86 22.86 -2.32
C ALA A 41 14.58 23.71 -2.26
N ALA A 42 14.50 24.72 -1.38
CA ALA A 42 13.31 25.55 -1.17
C ALA A 42 13.37 26.96 -1.80
N LEU A 43 14.35 27.26 -2.67
CA LEU A 43 14.58 28.61 -3.21
C LEU A 43 14.58 28.73 -4.74
N ALA A 44 14.01 27.77 -5.47
CA ALA A 44 13.97 27.79 -6.95
C ALA A 44 12.55 27.70 -7.55
N LEU A 45 11.52 28.08 -6.81
CA LEU A 45 10.12 28.11 -7.28
C LEU A 45 9.42 29.46 -7.06
N PRO A 46 9.97 30.57 -7.58
CA PRO A 46 9.06 31.61 -8.02
C PRO A 46 9.57 32.33 -9.27
N LEU A 47 9.44 31.73 -10.47
CA LEU A 47 9.48 32.54 -11.70
C LEU A 47 8.89 31.88 -12.96
N LEU A 48 7.82 31.09 -12.87
CA LEU A 48 7.17 30.57 -14.09
C LEU A 48 5.64 30.42 -13.98
N ALA A 49 4.97 31.42 -13.40
CA ALA A 49 3.51 31.55 -13.42
C ALA A 49 3.03 32.68 -14.36
N LEU A 50 3.72 32.90 -15.48
CA LEU A 50 3.44 34.01 -16.41
C LEU A 50 3.08 33.55 -17.84
N VAL A 51 2.34 32.45 -18.04
CA VAL A 51 1.81 32.11 -19.38
C VAL A 51 0.48 31.33 -19.33
N VAL A 52 -0.41 31.57 -18.35
CA VAL A 52 -1.80 31.08 -18.46
C VAL A 52 -2.75 32.14 -17.90
N PRO A 53 -3.50 32.88 -18.74
CA PRO A 53 -4.54 33.77 -18.23
C PRO A 53 -5.70 32.94 -17.65
N PRO A 54 -6.29 33.35 -16.51
CA PRO A 54 -7.52 32.75 -16.02
C PRO A 54 -8.66 33.06 -16.99
N LEU A 55 -9.39 32.03 -17.43
CA LEU A 55 -10.63 32.18 -18.19
C LEU A 55 -11.71 32.77 -17.28
N SER A 56 -11.79 34.10 -17.30
CA SER A 56 -12.85 34.89 -16.70
C SER A 56 -14.10 34.85 -17.59
N PHE A 57 -15.24 34.55 -16.97
CA PHE A 57 -16.55 35.15 -17.25
C PHE A 57 -17.28 34.82 -18.57
N LEU A 58 -18.27 33.93 -18.47
CA LEU A 58 -19.51 34.04 -19.23
C LEU A 58 -20.64 34.44 -18.26
N PRO A 59 -21.24 35.64 -18.40
CA PRO A 59 -22.44 35.98 -17.65
C PRO A 59 -23.65 35.29 -18.31
N ALA A 60 -24.15 34.21 -17.69
CA ALA A 60 -25.42 33.63 -18.08
C ALA A 60 -26.56 34.58 -17.67
N ARG A 61 -27.00 35.35 -18.66
CA ARG A 61 -28.20 36.19 -18.66
C ARG A 61 -29.41 35.46 -18.11
N ALA A 62 -30.20 36.21 -17.35
CA ALA A 62 -31.50 35.87 -16.81
C ALA A 62 -32.41 35.13 -17.80
N ALA A 63 -32.87 33.94 -17.41
CA ALA A 63 -34.11 33.36 -17.89
C ALA A 63 -35.05 33.22 -16.69
N ARG A 64 -35.81 34.29 -16.46
CA ARG A 64 -36.89 34.33 -15.47
C ARG A 64 -38.07 33.55 -16.05
N VAL A 65 -38.15 32.25 -15.77
CA VAL A 65 -39.30 31.43 -16.16
C VAL A 65 -40.45 31.76 -15.22
N ALA A 66 -41.47 32.40 -15.78
CA ALA A 66 -42.74 32.66 -15.11
C ALA A 66 -43.47 31.32 -14.86
N VAL A 67 -43.48 30.87 -13.61
CA VAL A 67 -44.33 29.75 -13.19
C VAL A 67 -45.75 30.27 -13.02
N ARG A 68 -46.58 29.99 -14.03
CA ARG A 68 -48.04 30.20 -13.99
C ARG A 68 -48.61 29.25 -12.94
N LYS A 69 -49.22 29.80 -11.88
CA LYS A 69 -50.02 29.03 -10.94
C LYS A 69 -51.28 28.51 -11.67
N HIS A 70 -51.43 27.19 -11.76
CA HIS A 70 -52.70 26.57 -12.13
C HIS A 70 -53.22 25.79 -10.93
N THR A 71 -54.27 26.33 -10.34
CA THR A 71 -55.14 25.71 -9.34
C THR A 71 -56.02 24.66 -10.00
N ALA A 72 -55.96 23.41 -9.56
CA ALA A 72 -57.05 22.45 -9.73
C ALA A 72 -56.91 21.25 -8.76
N GLY A 73 -57.82 21.17 -7.78
CA GLY A 73 -58.56 19.95 -7.38
C GLY A 73 -57.83 18.77 -6.74
N PRO A 74 -58.22 18.33 -5.52
CA PRO A 74 -57.59 17.21 -4.83
C PRO A 74 -58.10 15.87 -5.35
N GLY A 75 -57.18 14.98 -5.69
CA GLY A 75 -57.47 13.60 -6.08
C GLY A 75 -56.28 12.71 -5.73
N HIS A 76 -56.15 12.39 -4.44
CA HIS A 76 -55.12 11.51 -3.91
C HIS A 76 -55.24 10.10 -4.53
N ARG A 77 -54.33 9.76 -5.44
CA ARG A 77 -53.86 8.39 -5.65
C ARG A 77 -52.34 8.41 -5.58
N ASN A 78 -51.82 8.00 -4.42
CA ASN A 78 -50.41 7.81 -4.15
C ASN A 78 -49.80 6.85 -5.17
N ARG A 79 -49.11 7.41 -6.17
CA ARG A 79 -48.12 6.71 -7.00
C ARG A 79 -46.73 7.19 -6.59
N ALA A 80 -46.41 7.00 -5.31
CA ALA A 80 -45.14 7.42 -4.73
C ALA A 80 -44.67 6.45 -3.62
N ASP A 81 -44.96 5.16 -3.75
CA ASP A 81 -44.37 4.12 -2.90
C ASP A 81 -43.53 3.15 -3.74
N ARG A 82 -42.49 3.68 -4.41
CA ARG A 82 -41.34 2.84 -4.81
C ARG A 82 -40.27 3.04 -3.74
N PRO A 83 -40.04 2.07 -2.84
CA PRO A 83 -39.11 2.27 -1.74
C PRO A 83 -37.68 2.38 -2.29
N ALA A 84 -36.94 3.38 -1.80
CA ALA A 84 -35.52 3.61 -2.07
C ALA A 84 -34.61 2.41 -1.72
N THR A 85 -35.17 1.36 -1.14
CA THR A 85 -34.51 0.14 -0.65
C THR A 85 -33.85 -0.71 -1.76
N ILE A 86 -34.41 -0.78 -2.99
CA ILE A 86 -33.84 -1.63 -4.07
C ILE A 86 -32.53 -1.03 -4.65
N ALA A 87 -32.42 0.30 -4.68
CA ALA A 87 -31.21 0.97 -5.17
C ALA A 87 -30.05 0.89 -4.17
N GLN A 88 -30.35 0.97 -2.86
CA GLN A 88 -29.34 0.83 -1.81
C GLN A 88 -28.82 -0.61 -1.69
N SER A 89 -29.66 -1.64 -1.85
CA SER A 89 -29.18 -3.04 -1.85
C SER A 89 -28.28 -3.34 -3.05
N ALA A 90 -28.63 -2.85 -4.25
CA ALA A 90 -27.81 -3.02 -5.45
C ALA A 90 -26.44 -2.33 -5.34
N ALA A 91 -26.36 -1.16 -4.70
CA ALA A 91 -25.10 -0.46 -4.47
C ALA A 91 -24.18 -1.21 -3.48
N VAL A 92 -24.75 -1.75 -2.39
CA VAL A 92 -24.00 -2.56 -1.41
C VAL A 92 -23.52 -3.88 -2.01
N ASP A 93 -24.32 -4.53 -2.85
CA ASP A 93 -23.94 -5.77 -3.52
C ASP A 93 -22.81 -5.56 -4.54
N LEU A 94 -22.80 -4.43 -5.24
CA LEU A 94 -21.73 -4.09 -6.18
C LEU A 94 -20.40 -3.88 -5.45
N ASP A 95 -20.40 -3.13 -4.35
CA ASP A 95 -19.19 -2.87 -3.56
C ASP A 95 -18.59 -4.17 -3.00
N ARG A 96 -19.44 -5.06 -2.48
CA ARG A 96 -19.01 -6.40 -2.00
C ARG A 96 -18.33 -7.20 -3.12
N ARG A 97 -18.91 -7.25 -4.33
CA ARG A 97 -18.32 -7.96 -5.48
C ARG A 97 -16.98 -7.37 -5.92
N LEU A 98 -16.83 -6.04 -5.86
CA LEU A 98 -15.58 -5.38 -6.19
C LEU A 98 -14.47 -5.71 -5.18
N LEU A 99 -14.80 -5.74 -3.89
CA LEU A 99 -13.86 -6.14 -2.84
C LEU A 99 -13.43 -7.61 -3.00
N ASP A 100 -14.37 -8.50 -3.28
CA ASP A 100 -14.08 -9.92 -3.50
C ASP A 100 -13.16 -10.13 -4.72
N ARG A 101 -13.43 -9.43 -5.83
CA ARG A 101 -12.54 -9.45 -7.01
C ARG A 101 -11.13 -9.00 -6.67
N ARG A 102 -10.97 -7.86 -5.98
CA ARG A 102 -9.66 -7.35 -5.58
C ARG A 102 -8.91 -8.34 -4.68
N ARG A 103 -9.60 -9.02 -3.76
CA ARG A 103 -9.02 -10.04 -2.88
C ARG A 103 -8.53 -11.25 -3.67
N VAL A 104 -9.34 -11.74 -4.61
CA VAL A 104 -8.99 -12.86 -5.47
C VAL A 104 -7.80 -12.50 -6.36
N GLU A 105 -7.83 -11.33 -7.01
CA GLU A 105 -6.73 -10.84 -7.84
C GLU A 105 -5.42 -10.71 -7.04
N ALA A 106 -5.46 -10.10 -5.86
CA ALA A 106 -4.28 -9.96 -5.02
C ALA A 106 -3.69 -11.31 -4.58
N ARG A 107 -4.54 -12.30 -4.29
CA ARG A 107 -4.14 -13.67 -3.95
C ARG A 107 -3.52 -14.38 -5.16
N CYS A 108 -4.13 -14.24 -6.34
CA CYS A 108 -3.63 -14.80 -7.58
C CYS A 108 -2.25 -14.22 -7.93
N VAL A 109 -2.08 -12.90 -7.88
CA VAL A 109 -0.78 -12.24 -8.13
C VAL A 109 0.30 -12.78 -7.18
N ARG A 110 0.01 -12.90 -5.88
CA ARG A 110 0.95 -13.51 -4.92
C ARG A 110 1.25 -14.98 -5.21
N ALA A 111 0.25 -15.76 -5.62
CA ALA A 111 0.42 -17.15 -6.02
C ALA A 111 1.26 -17.31 -7.29
N CYS A 112 1.20 -16.34 -8.21
CA CYS A 112 2.02 -16.32 -9.43
C CYS A 112 3.49 -16.03 -9.14
N VAL A 113 3.80 -15.30 -8.07
CA VAL A 113 5.18 -15.02 -7.61
C VAL A 113 5.75 -16.20 -6.80
N ARG A 114 4.96 -17.25 -6.55
CA ARG A 114 5.41 -18.38 -5.73
C ARG A 114 6.39 -19.30 -6.47
N ASP A 115 7.63 -19.34 -6.01
CA ASP A 115 8.57 -20.40 -6.36
C ASP A 115 8.29 -21.69 -5.59
N ARG A 116 7.68 -22.66 -6.29
CA ARG A 116 7.33 -23.98 -5.74
C ARG A 116 8.58 -24.86 -5.60
N GLY A 117 8.55 -25.77 -4.63
CA GLY A 117 9.64 -26.72 -4.39
C GLY A 117 10.87 -26.12 -3.70
N THR A 118 10.76 -24.88 -3.22
CA THR A 118 11.76 -24.29 -2.33
C THR A 118 11.64 -24.87 -0.93
N SER A 119 12.68 -24.69 -0.12
CA SER A 119 12.68 -25.04 1.31
C SER A 119 13.06 -23.82 2.15
N PRO A 120 12.71 -23.81 3.46
CA PRO A 120 13.31 -22.89 4.40
C PRO A 120 14.84 -22.99 4.37
N SER A 121 15.52 -21.86 4.60
CA SER A 121 16.99 -21.83 4.64
C SER A 121 17.56 -22.47 5.92
N LEU A 122 16.74 -22.57 6.96
CA LEU A 122 17.09 -23.12 8.27
C LEU A 122 16.10 -24.24 8.66
N PRO A 123 16.45 -25.12 9.61
CA PRO A 123 15.46 -26.01 10.21
C PRO A 123 14.37 -25.20 10.94
N LEU A 124 13.16 -25.77 11.06
CA LEU A 124 11.98 -25.03 11.53
C LEU A 124 12.15 -24.49 12.97
N ASP A 125 12.82 -25.23 13.83
CA ASP A 125 13.15 -24.83 15.20
C ASP A 125 13.96 -23.54 15.28
N ALA A 126 14.81 -23.25 14.29
CA ALA A 126 15.60 -22.02 14.25
C ALA A 126 14.74 -20.75 14.07
N TYR A 127 13.53 -20.88 13.52
CA TYR A 127 12.58 -19.76 13.40
C TYR A 127 11.77 -19.55 14.68
N ALA A 128 11.77 -20.51 15.60
CA ALA A 128 11.10 -20.35 16.89
C ALA A 128 11.79 -19.29 17.74
N GLY A 129 10.99 -18.53 18.49
CA GLY A 129 11.45 -17.42 19.33
C GLY A 129 10.38 -16.37 19.54
N THR A 130 10.74 -15.37 20.34
CA THR A 130 9.89 -14.19 20.59
C THR A 130 10.32 -13.07 19.67
N TYR A 131 9.34 -12.50 18.97
CA TYR A 131 9.48 -11.35 18.10
C TYR A 131 8.68 -10.20 18.68
N THR A 132 9.29 -9.04 18.84
CA THR A 132 8.62 -7.87 19.41
C THR A 132 8.41 -6.82 18.34
N ASP A 133 7.16 -6.42 18.17
CA ASP A 133 6.75 -5.28 17.35
C ASP A 133 6.34 -4.11 18.26
N THR A 134 6.53 -2.88 17.79
CA THR A 134 6.26 -1.68 18.60
C THR A 134 4.77 -1.46 18.85
N LEU A 135 3.90 -1.89 17.93
CA LEU A 135 2.46 -1.72 18.00
C LEU A 135 1.77 -2.93 18.63
N TYR A 136 2.17 -4.14 18.25
CA TYR A 136 1.49 -5.38 18.66
C TYR A 136 2.18 -6.10 19.83
N GLY A 137 3.36 -5.64 20.25
CA GLY A 137 4.10 -6.23 21.36
C GLY A 137 4.73 -7.59 21.00
N ASP A 138 4.74 -8.49 21.97
CA ASP A 138 5.40 -9.78 21.85
C ASP A 138 4.55 -10.81 21.07
N MET A 139 5.20 -11.42 20.08
CA MET A 139 4.68 -12.51 19.27
C MET A 139 5.59 -13.72 19.44
N ASN A 140 5.01 -14.86 19.83
CA ASN A 140 5.78 -16.07 20.06
C ASN A 140 5.60 -17.05 18.91
N VAL A 141 6.70 -17.41 18.26
CA VAL A 141 6.73 -18.50 17.29
C VAL A 141 7.27 -19.74 17.98
N LYS A 142 6.50 -20.84 17.95
CA LYS A 142 6.84 -22.11 18.58
C LYS A 142 6.83 -23.23 17.56
N LEU A 143 7.63 -24.27 17.78
CA LEU A 143 7.56 -25.51 17.03
C LEU A 143 6.68 -26.50 17.78
N GLU A 144 5.56 -26.87 17.18
CA GLU A 144 4.55 -27.77 17.77
C GLU A 144 4.19 -28.85 16.75
N ASN A 145 4.32 -30.13 17.12
CA ASN A 145 4.00 -31.26 16.26
C ASN A 145 4.67 -31.20 14.87
N GLY A 146 5.92 -30.71 14.82
CA GLY A 146 6.67 -30.54 13.57
C GLY A 146 6.20 -29.39 12.67
N LYS A 147 5.33 -28.50 13.16
CA LYS A 147 4.87 -27.30 12.47
C LYS A 147 5.15 -26.06 13.30
N LEU A 148 5.34 -24.93 12.63
CA LEU A 148 5.48 -23.66 13.31
C LEU A 148 4.09 -23.12 13.68
N ALA A 149 3.92 -22.70 14.93
CA ALA A 149 2.73 -22.05 15.46
C ALA A 149 3.09 -20.63 15.90
N LEU A 150 2.34 -19.64 15.43
CA LEU A 150 2.44 -18.25 15.81
C LEU A 150 1.37 -17.93 16.86
N TYR A 151 1.80 -17.34 17.97
CA TYR A 151 0.94 -16.73 18.98
C TYR A 151 1.12 -15.21 18.89
N PHE A 152 0.11 -14.55 18.36
CA PHE A 152 0.10 -13.11 18.09
C PHE A 152 -0.63 -12.38 19.22
N ALA A 153 -0.09 -11.22 19.63
CA ALA A 153 -0.70 -10.27 20.59
C ALA A 153 -1.38 -10.91 21.83
N GLY A 154 -0.83 -12.02 22.33
CA GLY A 154 -1.26 -12.70 23.55
C GLY A 154 -2.49 -13.63 23.45
N HIS A 155 -3.24 -13.64 22.34
CA HIS A 155 -4.49 -14.42 22.28
C HIS A 155 -4.77 -15.10 20.94
N GLU A 156 -4.33 -14.53 19.82
CA GLU A 156 -4.55 -15.16 18.52
C GLU A 156 -3.49 -16.21 18.20
N ALA A 157 -3.94 -17.36 17.71
CA ALA A 157 -3.06 -18.44 17.28
C ALA A 157 -3.19 -18.69 15.77
N ALA A 158 -2.07 -19.01 15.12
CA ALA A 158 -2.02 -19.37 13.73
C ALA A 158 -0.98 -20.46 13.46
N ASP A 159 -1.23 -21.30 12.46
CA ASP A 159 -0.24 -22.24 11.95
C ASP A 159 0.55 -21.59 10.81
N LEU A 160 1.86 -21.77 10.79
CA LEU A 160 2.75 -21.27 9.76
C LEU A 160 3.12 -22.40 8.80
N GLU A 161 2.57 -22.33 7.59
CA GLU A 161 2.84 -23.30 6.52
C GLU A 161 3.91 -22.78 5.58
N HIS A 162 4.89 -23.60 5.21
CA HIS A 162 5.92 -23.16 4.29
C HIS A 162 5.35 -22.76 2.92
N TRP A 163 5.69 -21.55 2.48
CA TRP A 163 5.24 -21.01 1.20
C TRP A 163 6.37 -21.05 0.17
N HIS A 164 7.41 -20.26 0.41
CA HIS A 164 8.66 -20.30 -0.36
C HIS A 164 9.81 -19.71 0.47
N TYR A 165 11.05 -20.16 0.23
CA TYR A 165 12.23 -19.61 0.92
C TYR A 165 11.99 -19.50 2.44
N ASN A 166 12.25 -18.34 3.03
CA ASN A 166 11.99 -18.02 4.44
C ASN A 166 10.63 -17.36 4.66
N THR A 167 9.65 -17.64 3.79
CA THR A 167 8.29 -17.11 3.88
C THR A 167 7.30 -18.23 4.16
N PHE A 168 6.43 -17.96 5.12
CA PHE A 168 5.40 -18.88 5.58
C PHE A 168 4.04 -18.22 5.41
N ARG A 169 3.06 -19.02 4.99
CA ARG A 169 1.66 -18.63 4.99
C ARG A 169 1.11 -18.77 6.39
N VAL A 170 0.45 -17.72 6.87
CA VAL A 170 -0.20 -17.72 8.18
C VAL A 170 -1.63 -18.24 8.01
N ARG A 171 -1.94 -19.35 8.68
CA ARG A 171 -3.27 -19.95 8.76
C ARG A 171 -3.84 -19.67 10.15
N TRP A 172 -4.60 -18.59 10.26
CA TRP A 172 -5.25 -18.22 11.51
C TRP A 172 -6.22 -19.30 11.98
N ARG A 173 -6.18 -19.63 13.27
CA ARG A 173 -7.07 -20.61 13.90
C ARG A 173 -8.42 -19.98 14.28
N ASP A 174 -8.45 -18.67 14.51
CA ASP A 174 -9.67 -17.92 14.76
C ASP A 174 -10.36 -17.54 13.43
N ARG A 175 -11.67 -17.74 13.38
CA ARG A 175 -12.53 -17.42 12.23
C ARG A 175 -12.56 -15.94 11.90
N ALA A 176 -12.34 -15.05 12.87
CA ALA A 176 -12.29 -13.62 12.63
C ALA A 176 -11.22 -13.22 11.60
N TYR A 177 -10.17 -14.04 11.48
CA TYR A 177 -9.00 -13.79 10.63
C TYR A 177 -8.85 -14.82 9.50
N GLU A 178 -9.82 -15.73 9.31
CA GLU A 178 -9.72 -16.83 8.33
C GLU A 178 -9.53 -16.34 6.89
N ASP A 179 -10.12 -15.19 6.56
CA ASP A 179 -10.01 -14.56 5.25
C ASP A 179 -8.69 -13.83 5.00
N PHE A 180 -7.85 -13.67 6.03
CA PHE A 180 -6.63 -12.89 5.93
C PHE A 180 -5.56 -13.72 5.23
N ASP A 181 -5.19 -13.28 4.02
CA ASP A 181 -4.11 -13.89 3.24
C ASP A 181 -2.76 -13.32 3.68
N THR A 182 -2.37 -13.63 4.92
CA THR A 182 -1.15 -13.14 5.56
C THR A 182 0.03 -14.04 5.23
N LEU A 183 1.15 -13.42 4.86
CA LEU A 183 2.45 -14.07 4.72
C LEU A 183 3.39 -13.50 5.79
N ALA A 184 4.08 -14.38 6.50
CA ALA A 184 5.16 -14.06 7.44
C ALA A 184 6.50 -14.35 6.76
N ALA A 185 7.30 -13.31 6.54
CA ALA A 185 8.63 -13.39 5.95
C ALA A 185 9.71 -13.21 7.02
N PHE A 186 10.66 -14.12 7.08
CA PHE A 186 11.78 -14.07 8.00
C PHE A 186 13.05 -13.62 7.30
N SER A 187 13.79 -12.72 7.94
CA SER A 187 15.11 -12.29 7.49
C SER A 187 16.20 -12.77 8.44
N LEU A 188 17.31 -13.17 7.84
CA LEU A 188 18.50 -13.62 8.54
C LEU A 188 19.48 -12.45 8.69
N ASP A 189 20.29 -12.48 9.74
CA ASP A 189 21.44 -11.58 9.88
C ASP A 189 22.70 -12.14 9.18
N ALA A 190 23.81 -11.42 9.31
CA ALA A 190 25.09 -11.81 8.71
C ALA A 190 25.68 -13.11 9.29
N SER A 191 25.22 -13.56 10.47
CA SER A 191 25.61 -14.83 11.06
C SER A 191 24.76 -16.00 10.56
N GLY A 192 23.69 -15.73 9.81
CA GLY A 192 22.72 -16.72 9.37
C GLY A 192 21.63 -17.02 10.39
N ALA A 193 21.55 -16.27 11.50
CA ALA A 193 20.50 -16.41 12.49
C ALA A 193 19.26 -15.59 12.11
N VAL A 194 18.07 -16.06 12.49
CA VAL A 194 16.83 -15.30 12.28
C VAL A 194 16.85 -14.05 13.16
N ARG A 195 16.62 -12.89 12.55
CA ARG A 195 16.66 -11.59 13.25
C ARG A 195 15.30 -10.90 13.28
N ARG A 196 14.50 -11.06 12.22
CA ARG A 196 13.28 -10.28 12.06
C ARG A 196 12.22 -11.07 11.30
N MET A 197 10.97 -10.83 11.68
CA MET A 197 9.76 -11.35 11.07
C MET A 197 8.88 -10.19 10.61
N GLU A 198 8.53 -10.15 9.34
CA GLU A 198 7.64 -9.14 8.76
C GLU A 198 6.37 -9.81 8.27
N MET A 199 5.22 -9.22 8.56
CA MET A 199 3.95 -9.67 7.99
C MET A 199 3.01 -8.50 7.74
N LYS A 200 2.11 -8.66 6.77
CA LYS A 200 1.04 -7.71 6.52
C LYS A 200 -0.29 -8.29 6.98
N LEU A 201 -0.81 -7.76 8.09
CA LEU A 201 -2.09 -8.14 8.65
C LEU A 201 -3.19 -7.28 8.03
N ASN A 202 -3.82 -7.77 6.95
CA ASN A 202 -4.83 -7.03 6.19
C ASN A 202 -4.31 -5.66 5.68
N ARG A 203 -4.55 -4.57 6.42
CA ARG A 203 -4.05 -3.22 6.10
C ARG A 203 -2.81 -2.84 6.89
N ASP A 204 -2.57 -3.50 8.01
CA ASP A 204 -1.52 -3.17 8.97
C ASP A 204 -0.24 -3.93 8.64
N PHE A 205 0.88 -3.36 9.05
CA PHE A 205 2.20 -3.96 8.90
C PHE A 205 2.75 -4.25 10.29
N VAL A 206 3.35 -5.43 10.40
CA VAL A 206 3.99 -5.92 11.62
C VAL A 206 5.46 -6.15 11.29
N ASP A 207 6.35 -5.53 12.06
CA ASP A 207 7.80 -5.68 11.96
C ASP A 207 8.35 -6.14 13.32
N GLY A 208 8.35 -7.46 13.50
CA GLY A 208 8.80 -8.10 14.73
C GLY A 208 10.33 -8.31 14.71
N THR A 209 11.03 -7.69 15.65
CA THR A 209 12.46 -7.97 15.87
C THR A 209 12.62 -9.10 16.90
N ARG A 210 13.46 -10.10 16.60
CA ARG A 210 13.72 -11.22 17.50
C ARG A 210 14.46 -10.72 18.74
N LYS A 211 14.00 -11.15 19.91
CA LYS A 211 14.65 -10.90 21.21
C LYS A 211 15.91 -11.73 21.40
#